data_AF-Q240Z7-F1
#
_entry.id   AF-Q240Z7-F1
#
_cell.length_a   1.000
_cell.length_b   1.000
_cell.length_c   1.000
_cell.angle_alpha   90.00
_cell.angle_beta   90.00
_cell.angle_gamma   90.00
#
_symmetry.space_group_name_H-M   'P 1'
#
loop_
_entity.id
_entity.type
_entity.pdbx_description
1 polymer ?
#
loop_
_entity_poly.entity_id
_entity_poly.type
_entity_poly.pdbx_seq_one_letter_code
_entity_poly.pdbx_strand_id
1 'polypeptide(L)'
;MNTQGAENQQQVSDVLASYYLQYFQNMWDVEGIDHVPDEIIDMMSPDSLFLIQENQLGMSFTGISLLFSECDRVLKDIKSDNILEDQIYVSEMISKIMLCINGEHPKCCHIRQFLLKNNKLNVEEERHFNEIICKRFKKSSIIWNYRHQIIEKLLQETKIDVNQLLNKENEFIKVLLNKFPRNYHAWTYKINLIKNLVDNQYKVNLQSEVEWVKTYCQNNVHEYSAFNYLLLLMKITNFQFSEDTLLWAQQLKIRYEDLYIDQNPLSEINYSQLQSLNKFISLLTELEAKQANK
;
A
#
# COMPACT_ATOMS: atom_id res chain seq x y z
N MET A 1 12.11 22.90 -43.19
CA MET A 1 10.66 22.76 -43.46
C MET A 1 10.03 21.60 -42.68
N ASN A 2 10.43 21.34 -41.42
CA ASN A 2 9.87 20.25 -40.59
C ASN A 2 9.32 20.73 -39.23
N THR A 3 9.29 22.04 -38.99
CA THR A 3 8.88 22.63 -37.71
C THR A 3 7.36 22.78 -37.59
N GLN A 4 6.66 23.14 -38.67
CA GLN A 4 5.20 23.27 -38.68
C GLN A 4 4.45 21.94 -38.49
N GLY A 5 5.02 20.82 -38.96
CA GLY A 5 4.44 19.48 -38.75
C GLY A 5 4.56 19.03 -37.29
N ALA A 6 5.69 19.32 -36.64
CA ALA A 6 5.92 19.02 -35.24
C ALA A 6 5.07 19.91 -34.30
N GLU A 7 4.93 21.20 -34.62
CA GLU A 7 4.09 22.13 -33.87
C GLU A 7 2.59 21.75 -33.91
N ASN A 8 2.08 21.35 -35.08
CA ASN A 8 0.69 20.88 -35.20
C ASN A 8 0.44 19.54 -34.49
N GLN A 9 1.41 18.61 -34.52
CA GLN A 9 1.32 17.35 -33.78
C GLN A 9 1.39 17.58 -32.26
N GLN A 10 2.21 18.52 -31.81
CA GLN A 10 2.30 18.88 -30.39
C GLN A 10 1.01 19.54 -29.90
N GLN A 11 0.43 20.45 -30.68
CA GLN A 11 -0.82 21.12 -30.30
C GLN A 11 -2.00 20.13 -30.19
N VAL A 12 -2.04 19.11 -31.04
CA VAL A 12 -3.04 18.03 -30.96
C VAL A 12 -2.79 17.14 -29.72
N SER A 13 -1.53 16.79 -29.42
CA SER A 13 -1.15 16.06 -28.21
C SER A 13 -1.57 16.79 -26.93
N ASP A 14 -1.33 18.11 -26.87
CA ASP A 14 -1.65 18.94 -25.69
C ASP A 14 -3.16 19.01 -25.43
N VAL A 15 -3.98 19.08 -26.49
CA VAL A 15 -5.46 19.09 -26.39
C VAL A 15 -6.00 17.73 -25.93
N LEU A 16 -5.46 16.64 -26.48
CA LEU A 16 -5.82 15.27 -26.08
C LEU A 16 -5.41 14.97 -24.64
N ALA A 17 -4.21 15.38 -24.22
CA ALA A 17 -3.78 15.21 -22.83
C ALA A 17 -4.68 15.99 -21.87
N SER A 18 -5.08 17.21 -22.24
CA SER A 18 -6.03 18.03 -21.47
C SER A 18 -7.40 17.36 -21.34
N TYR A 19 -7.86 16.69 -22.39
CA TYR A 19 -9.11 15.92 -22.36
C TYR A 19 -9.10 14.80 -21.32
N TYR A 20 -7.99 14.06 -21.22
CA TYR A 20 -7.90 12.92 -20.30
C TYR A 20 -7.71 13.29 -18.83
N LEU A 21 -7.39 14.55 -18.52
CA LEU A 21 -7.26 15.03 -17.14
C LEU A 21 -8.54 14.79 -16.33
N GLN A 22 -9.72 14.82 -16.98
CA GLN A 22 -11.02 14.62 -16.32
C GLN A 22 -11.12 13.29 -15.56
N TYR A 23 -10.48 12.22 -16.06
CA TYR A 23 -10.49 10.90 -15.43
C TYR A 23 -9.73 10.85 -14.09
N PHE A 24 -8.91 11.87 -13.81
CA PHE A 24 -8.08 11.96 -12.60
C PHE A 24 -8.50 13.09 -11.66
N GLN A 25 -9.50 13.90 -12.04
CA GLN A 25 -9.98 15.01 -11.20
C GLN A 25 -10.65 14.49 -9.93
N ASN A 26 -11.56 13.52 -10.07
CA ASN A 26 -12.23 12.87 -8.94
C ASN A 26 -11.98 11.36 -8.99
N MET A 27 -11.19 10.87 -8.04
CA MET A 27 -10.87 9.45 -7.90
C MET A 27 -11.56 8.80 -6.69
N TRP A 28 -12.51 9.50 -6.05
CA TRP A 28 -13.18 9.01 -4.86
C TRP A 28 -13.93 7.69 -5.11
N ASP A 29 -14.58 7.58 -6.27
CA ASP A 29 -15.32 6.38 -6.67
C ASP A 29 -14.43 5.34 -7.37
N VAL A 30 -13.11 5.57 -7.49
CA VAL A 30 -12.19 4.60 -8.10
C VAL A 30 -11.60 3.72 -7.01
N GLU A 31 -11.65 2.40 -7.21
CA GLU A 31 -11.14 1.38 -6.27
C GLU A 31 -9.85 0.71 -6.76
N GLY A 32 -9.57 0.78 -8.07
CA GLY A 32 -8.40 0.18 -8.69
C GLY A 32 -8.09 0.77 -10.07
N ILE A 33 -6.88 0.48 -10.56
CA ILE A 33 -6.36 0.96 -11.84
C ILE A 33 -5.69 -0.22 -12.54
N ASP A 34 -6.11 -0.51 -13.76
CA ASP A 34 -5.59 -1.62 -14.56
C ASP A 34 -5.24 -1.20 -15.99
N HIS A 35 -4.40 -2.01 -16.63
CA HIS A 35 -4.08 -1.83 -18.04
C HIS A 35 -5.14 -2.50 -18.91
N VAL A 36 -5.57 -1.79 -19.95
CA VAL A 36 -6.48 -2.32 -20.96
C VAL A 36 -5.71 -2.45 -22.27
N PRO A 37 -5.69 -3.63 -22.92
CA PRO A 37 -5.08 -3.76 -24.24
C PRO A 37 -5.73 -2.83 -25.27
N ASP A 38 -4.90 -2.18 -26.09
CA ASP A 38 -5.35 -1.25 -27.15
C ASP A 38 -6.23 -1.93 -28.22
N GLU A 39 -6.19 -3.25 -28.31
CA GLU A 39 -7.00 -4.06 -29.25
C GLU A 39 -8.49 -4.11 -28.87
N ILE A 40 -8.81 -3.87 -27.60
CA ILE A 40 -10.19 -3.88 -27.07
C ILE A 40 -10.84 -2.49 -27.23
N ILE A 41 -10.06 -1.52 -27.72
CA ILE A 41 -10.32 -0.09 -27.67
C ILE A 41 -10.53 0.41 -29.10
N ASP A 42 -11.66 1.06 -29.34
CA ASP A 42 -11.89 1.76 -30.61
C ASP A 42 -11.03 3.02 -30.66
N MET A 43 -9.82 2.90 -31.24
CA MET A 43 -8.84 3.99 -31.35
C MET A 43 -9.37 5.23 -32.11
N MET A 44 -10.52 5.13 -32.79
CA MET A 44 -11.20 6.27 -33.44
C MET A 44 -12.03 7.11 -32.47
N SER A 45 -12.29 6.61 -31.25
CA SER A 45 -12.98 7.33 -30.18
C SER A 45 -11.99 7.76 -29.10
N PRO A 46 -11.82 9.06 -28.82
CA PRO A 46 -11.01 9.54 -27.70
C PRO A 46 -11.45 8.95 -26.35
N ASP A 47 -12.73 8.63 -26.17
CA ASP A 47 -13.28 8.03 -24.95
C ASP A 47 -12.83 6.60 -24.67
N SER A 48 -12.05 6.02 -25.57
CA SER A 48 -11.63 4.63 -25.48
C SER A 48 -10.29 4.47 -24.73
N LEU A 49 -9.42 5.49 -24.72
CA LEU A 49 -8.06 5.35 -24.17
C LEU A 49 -8.01 5.27 -22.64
N PHE A 50 -9.02 5.86 -21.99
CA PHE A 50 -9.25 5.81 -20.55
C PHE A 50 -10.73 5.56 -20.31
N LEU A 51 -11.06 4.65 -19.41
CA LEU A 51 -12.44 4.32 -19.10
C LEU A 51 -12.59 4.04 -17.60
N ILE A 52 -13.70 4.46 -17.02
CA ILE A 52 -14.09 4.05 -15.67
C ILE A 52 -15.29 3.12 -15.80
N GLN A 53 -15.10 1.86 -15.41
CA GLN A 53 -16.14 0.84 -15.40
C GLN A 53 -16.08 0.09 -14.07
N GLU A 54 -17.23 -0.07 -13.40
CA GLU A 54 -17.30 -0.80 -12.12
C GLU A 54 -16.25 -0.34 -11.11
N ASN A 55 -16.09 0.99 -10.97
CA ASN A 55 -15.13 1.60 -10.05
C ASN A 55 -13.64 1.30 -10.38
N GLN A 56 -13.34 0.75 -11.57
CA GLN A 56 -11.98 0.54 -12.05
C GLN A 56 -11.62 1.55 -13.14
N LEU A 57 -10.46 2.19 -13.02
CA LEU A 57 -9.88 3.00 -14.08
C LEU A 57 -9.03 2.12 -15.01
N GLY A 58 -9.55 1.85 -16.20
CA GLY A 58 -8.81 1.22 -17.28
C GLY A 58 -7.98 2.23 -18.05
N MET A 59 -6.69 1.92 -18.27
CA MET A 59 -5.77 2.76 -19.04
C MET A 59 -5.15 1.96 -20.18
N SER A 60 -5.35 2.44 -21.40
CA SER A 60 -4.71 1.91 -22.61
C SER A 60 -3.19 2.18 -22.63
N PHE A 61 -2.43 1.37 -23.35
CA PHE A 61 -1.00 1.60 -23.53
C PHE A 61 -0.74 2.90 -24.29
N THR A 62 -1.53 3.17 -25.33
CA THR A 62 -1.48 4.43 -26.09
C THR A 62 -1.78 5.63 -25.20
N GLY A 63 -2.86 5.59 -24.40
CA GLY A 63 -3.22 6.65 -23.47
C GLY A 63 -2.16 6.90 -22.41
N ILE A 64 -1.57 5.84 -21.86
CA ILE A 64 -0.44 5.95 -20.92
C ILE A 64 0.75 6.63 -21.57
N SER A 65 1.12 6.23 -22.79
CA SER A 65 2.29 6.78 -23.49
C SER A 65 2.14 8.27 -23.81
N LEU A 66 0.93 8.68 -24.19
CA LEU A 66 0.57 10.08 -24.41
C LEU A 66 0.67 10.89 -23.11
N LEU A 67 -0.05 10.47 -22.06
CA LEU A 67 -0.05 11.22 -20.79
C LEU A 67 1.31 11.23 -20.11
N PHE A 68 2.06 10.12 -20.14
CA PHE A 68 3.38 10.06 -19.54
C PHE A 68 4.33 11.09 -20.16
N SER A 69 4.35 11.19 -21.50
CA SER A 69 5.24 12.10 -22.21
C SER A 69 4.93 13.57 -21.89
N GLU A 70 3.64 13.92 -21.86
CA GLU A 70 3.20 15.27 -21.52
C GLU A 70 3.44 15.61 -20.06
N CYS A 71 3.13 14.67 -19.16
CA CYS A 71 3.39 14.85 -17.74
C CYS A 71 4.87 14.98 -17.43
N ASP A 72 5.74 14.17 -18.04
CA ASP A 72 7.20 14.25 -17.85
C ASP A 72 7.76 15.60 -18.32
N ARG A 73 7.24 16.14 -19.44
CA ARG A 73 7.59 17.46 -19.93
C ARG A 73 7.28 18.55 -18.90
N VAL A 74 6.03 18.63 -18.44
CA VAL A 74 5.60 19.64 -17.45
C VAL A 74 6.32 19.44 -16.12
N LEU A 75 6.55 18.19 -15.72
CA LEU A 75 7.20 17.85 -14.46
C LEU A 75 8.63 18.39 -14.39
N LYS A 76 9.36 18.54 -15.51
CA LYS A 76 10.73 19.08 -15.52
C LYS A 76 10.80 20.50 -14.95
N ASP A 77 9.77 21.31 -15.19
CA ASP A 77 9.74 22.71 -14.76
C ASP A 77 9.29 22.90 -13.30
N ILE A 78 8.68 21.87 -12.69
CA ILE A 78 8.24 21.91 -11.30
C ILE A 78 9.41 21.65 -10.35
N LYS A 79 9.64 22.57 -9.42
CA LYS A 79 10.60 22.42 -8.31
C LYS A 79 9.86 21.86 -7.09
N SER A 80 10.14 20.60 -6.73
CA SER A 80 9.42 19.87 -5.66
C SER A 80 9.44 20.56 -4.30
N ASP A 81 10.50 21.33 -4.02
CA ASP A 81 10.75 21.91 -2.70
C ASP A 81 10.28 23.38 -2.61
N ASN A 82 9.78 23.94 -3.71
CA ASN A 82 9.28 25.31 -3.78
C ASN A 82 8.26 25.43 -4.92
N ILE A 83 7.06 24.88 -4.70
CA ILE A 83 5.95 24.98 -5.65
C ILE A 83 5.25 26.32 -5.43
N LEU A 84 5.19 27.14 -6.48
CA LEU A 84 4.52 28.44 -6.46
C LEU A 84 2.99 28.26 -6.42
N GLU A 85 2.26 29.26 -5.91
CA GLU A 85 0.80 29.16 -5.72
C GLU A 85 0.04 28.89 -7.03
N ASP A 86 0.48 29.51 -8.13
CA ASP A 86 -0.07 29.31 -9.48
C ASP A 86 0.26 27.93 -10.08
N GLN A 87 1.25 27.23 -9.51
CA GLN A 87 1.68 25.90 -9.96
C GLN A 87 1.02 24.76 -9.17
N ILE A 88 0.27 25.04 -8.09
CA ILE A 88 -0.29 24.01 -7.20
C ILE A 88 -1.20 23.05 -7.95
N TYR A 89 -2.18 23.58 -8.69
CA TYR A 89 -3.16 22.75 -9.41
C TYR A 89 -2.49 21.82 -10.42
N VAL A 90 -1.58 22.37 -11.24
CA VAL A 90 -0.83 21.59 -12.23
C VAL A 90 0.06 20.54 -11.54
N SER A 91 0.73 20.91 -10.45
CA SER A 91 1.59 19.99 -9.69
C SER A 91 0.81 18.84 -9.07
N GLU A 92 -0.38 19.11 -8.53
CA GLU A 92 -1.29 18.09 -8.02
C GLU A 92 -1.70 17.13 -9.15
N MET A 93 -2.24 17.66 -10.24
CA MET A 93 -2.78 16.85 -11.35
C MET A 93 -1.71 15.99 -12.00
N ILE A 94 -0.57 16.58 -12.36
CA ILE A 94 0.53 15.87 -13.03
C ILE A 94 1.13 14.81 -12.10
N SER A 95 1.32 15.11 -10.82
CA SER A 95 1.83 14.11 -9.88
C SER A 95 0.84 12.97 -9.65
N LYS A 96 -0.48 13.24 -9.66
CA LYS A 96 -1.55 12.22 -9.54
C LYS A 96 -1.51 11.26 -10.72
N ILE A 97 -1.54 11.80 -11.94
CA ILE A 97 -1.49 11.02 -13.20
C ILE A 97 -0.21 10.20 -13.28
N MET A 98 0.94 10.82 -13.00
CA MET A 98 2.23 10.12 -13.02
C MET A 98 2.29 8.96 -12.03
N LEU A 99 1.67 9.07 -10.85
CA LEU A 99 1.64 7.97 -9.88
C LEU A 99 0.62 6.88 -10.27
N CYS A 100 -0.46 7.19 -10.97
CA CYS A 100 -1.34 6.19 -11.58
C CYS A 100 -0.58 5.34 -12.62
N ILE A 101 0.25 6.00 -13.44
CA ILE A 101 1.05 5.36 -14.49
C ILE A 101 2.27 4.63 -13.89
N ASN A 102 2.98 5.29 -12.97
CA ASN A 102 4.22 4.83 -12.35
C ASN A 102 4.27 5.24 -10.86
N GLY A 103 3.78 4.35 -9.99
CA GLY A 103 3.77 4.55 -8.54
C GLY A 103 5.15 4.54 -7.87
N GLU A 104 6.24 4.39 -8.62
CA GLU A 104 7.62 4.46 -8.13
C GLU A 104 8.30 5.79 -8.46
N HIS A 105 7.57 6.79 -8.97
CA HIS A 105 8.13 8.07 -9.38
C HIS A 105 8.50 8.98 -8.18
N PRO A 106 9.78 9.11 -7.76
CA PRO A 106 10.13 9.73 -6.49
C PRO A 106 9.80 11.22 -6.43
N LYS A 107 10.04 11.93 -7.54
CA LYS A 107 9.72 13.37 -7.65
C LYS A 107 8.22 13.65 -7.47
N CYS A 108 7.36 12.75 -7.94
CA CYS A 108 5.91 12.93 -7.81
C CYS A 108 5.49 12.70 -6.36
N CYS A 109 6.04 11.69 -5.69
CA CYS A 109 5.85 11.53 -4.25
C CYS A 109 6.32 12.76 -3.48
N HIS A 110 7.50 13.33 -3.79
CA HIS A 110 7.98 14.55 -3.13
C HIS A 110 7.07 15.76 -3.36
N ILE A 111 6.58 15.98 -4.58
CA ILE A 111 5.59 17.03 -4.88
C ILE A 111 4.35 16.85 -4.01
N ARG A 112 3.77 15.66 -3.97
CA ARG A 112 2.55 15.43 -3.18
C ARG A 112 2.81 15.55 -1.68
N GLN A 113 3.98 15.12 -1.20
CA GLN A 113 4.40 15.35 0.19
C GLN A 113 4.52 16.84 0.51
N PHE A 114 5.11 17.64 -0.39
CA PHE A 114 5.19 19.10 -0.23
C PHE A 114 3.79 19.70 -0.15
N LEU A 115 2.90 19.35 -1.07
CA LEU A 115 1.52 19.86 -1.10
C LEU A 115 0.75 19.45 0.16
N LEU A 116 0.88 18.19 0.60
CA LEU A 116 0.24 17.68 1.82
C LEU A 116 0.73 18.39 3.09
N LYS A 117 2.05 18.61 3.22
CA LYS A 117 2.65 19.34 4.35
C LYS A 117 2.15 20.78 4.44
N ASN A 118 1.94 21.41 3.28
CA ASN A 118 1.44 22.79 3.16
C ASN A 118 -0.11 22.89 3.15
N ASN A 119 -0.82 21.80 3.50
CA ASN A 119 -2.29 21.74 3.51
C ASN A 119 -2.95 22.13 2.17
N LYS A 120 -2.27 21.85 1.05
CA LYS A 120 -2.79 22.07 -0.31
C LYS A 120 -3.51 20.85 -0.87
N LEU A 121 -3.46 19.71 -0.18
CA LEU A 121 -4.21 18.49 -0.50
C LEU A 121 -5.15 18.16 0.65
N ASN A 122 -6.33 17.63 0.31
CA ASN A 122 -7.19 16.96 1.28
C ASN A 122 -6.54 15.61 1.66
N VAL A 123 -6.30 15.41 2.95
CA VAL A 123 -5.57 14.24 3.43
C VAL A 123 -6.36 12.92 3.32
N GLU A 124 -7.69 12.95 3.43
CA GLU A 124 -8.52 11.74 3.28
C GLU A 124 -8.63 11.33 1.81
N GLU A 125 -8.77 12.30 0.90
CA GLU A 125 -8.68 12.04 -0.55
C GLU A 125 -7.29 11.51 -0.90
N GLU A 126 -6.24 12.05 -0.31
CA GLU A 126 -4.86 11.57 -0.52
C GLU A 126 -4.65 10.15 0.01
N ARG A 127 -5.23 9.82 1.18
CA ARG A 127 -5.18 8.48 1.76
C ARG A 127 -5.86 7.46 0.85
N HIS A 128 -7.04 7.81 0.31
CA HIS A 128 -7.78 6.99 -0.65
C HIS A 128 -7.01 6.81 -1.95
N PHE A 129 -6.52 7.90 -2.53
CA PHE A 129 -5.69 7.86 -3.72
C PHE A 129 -4.46 6.96 -3.54
N ASN A 130 -3.71 7.16 -2.44
CA ASN A 130 -2.55 6.33 -2.13
C ASN A 130 -2.92 4.84 -1.94
N GLU A 131 -4.10 4.54 -1.42
CA GLU A 131 -4.60 3.17 -1.31
C GLU A 131 -4.68 2.48 -2.68
N ILE A 132 -5.24 3.16 -3.67
CA ILE A 132 -5.34 2.68 -5.06
C ILE A 132 -3.94 2.43 -5.63
N ILE A 133 -3.00 3.36 -5.43
CA ILE A 133 -1.62 3.22 -5.93
C ILE A 133 -0.89 2.07 -5.21
N CYS A 134 -1.08 1.88 -3.91
CA CYS A 134 -0.52 0.75 -3.16
C CYS A 134 -1.09 -0.61 -3.63
N LYS A 135 -2.37 -0.68 -4.01
CA LYS A 135 -2.97 -1.91 -4.57
C LYS A 135 -2.31 -2.28 -5.90
N ARG A 136 -2.06 -1.28 -6.76
CA ARG A 136 -1.40 -1.45 -8.07
C ARG A 136 0.09 -1.76 -7.94
N PHE A 137 0.83 -0.91 -7.23
CA PHE A 137 2.28 -0.98 -7.03
C PHE A 137 2.65 -1.59 -5.67
N LYS A 138 2.05 -2.73 -5.34
CA LYS A 138 2.16 -3.40 -4.03
C LYS A 138 3.56 -3.68 -3.50
N LYS A 139 4.58 -3.72 -4.37
CA LYS A 139 6.00 -3.95 -4.02
C LYS A 139 6.84 -2.66 -3.99
N SER A 140 6.26 -1.49 -4.23
CA SER A 140 6.97 -0.21 -4.27
C SER A 140 7.26 0.28 -2.85
N SER A 141 8.52 0.24 -2.43
CA SER A 141 8.92 0.83 -1.13
C SER A 141 8.63 2.33 -1.05
N ILE A 142 8.68 3.03 -2.19
CA ILE A 142 8.45 4.47 -2.30
C ILE A 142 6.99 4.81 -1.96
N ILE A 143 6.02 4.08 -2.51
CA ILE A 143 4.60 4.38 -2.26
C ILE A 143 4.18 4.04 -0.83
N TRP A 144 4.73 2.95 -0.27
CA TRP A 144 4.53 2.59 1.13
C TRP A 144 5.13 3.61 2.10
N ASN A 145 6.32 4.14 1.78
CA ASN A 145 6.89 5.24 2.54
C ASN A 145 6.04 6.52 2.43
N TYR A 146 5.48 6.79 1.25
CA TYR A 146 4.55 7.92 1.11
C TYR A 146 3.28 7.72 1.96
N ARG A 147 2.73 6.50 2.00
CA ARG A 147 1.60 6.15 2.87
C ARG A 147 1.88 6.46 4.33
N HIS A 148 3.07 6.11 4.83
CA HIS A 148 3.47 6.43 6.19
C HIS A 148 3.34 7.93 6.50
N GLN A 149 3.79 8.80 5.60
CA GLN A 149 3.71 10.24 5.79
C GLN A 149 2.27 10.78 5.76
N ILE A 150 1.39 10.17 4.95
CA ILE A 150 -0.04 10.51 4.93
C ILE A 150 -0.68 10.17 6.28
N ILE A 151 -0.38 8.99 6.82
CA ILE A 151 -0.92 8.59 8.13
C ILE A 151 -0.34 9.44 9.27
N GLU A 152 0.95 9.77 9.23
CA GLU A 152 1.53 10.70 10.20
C GLU A 152 0.84 12.06 10.18
N LYS A 153 0.49 12.57 8.99
CA LYS A 153 -0.28 13.81 8.85
C LYS A 153 -1.67 13.69 9.48
N LEU A 154 -2.40 12.58 9.26
CA LEU A 154 -3.70 12.33 9.90
C LEU A 154 -3.61 12.25 11.41
N LEU A 155 -2.57 11.59 11.93
CA LEU A 155 -2.36 11.44 13.37
C LEU A 155 -2.06 12.77 14.08
N GLN A 156 -1.63 13.79 13.34
CA GLN A 156 -1.42 15.15 13.84
C GLN A 156 -2.71 15.99 13.86
N GLU A 157 -3.82 15.51 13.28
CA GLU A 157 -5.09 16.23 13.32
C GLU A 157 -5.75 16.16 14.69
N THR A 158 -6.26 17.30 15.17
CA THR A 158 -6.73 17.46 16.56
C THR A 158 -7.96 16.62 16.94
N LYS A 159 -8.69 16.08 15.96
CA LYS A 159 -9.96 15.36 16.16
C LYS A 159 -9.94 13.93 15.63
N ILE A 160 -8.77 13.37 15.34
CA ILE A 160 -8.68 12.03 14.76
C ILE A 160 -9.06 10.95 15.79
N ASP A 161 -9.98 10.07 15.42
CA ASP A 161 -10.17 8.81 16.13
C ASP A 161 -9.13 7.80 15.63
N VAL A 162 -8.09 7.59 16.44
CA VAL A 162 -6.98 6.70 16.12
C VAL A 162 -7.42 5.26 15.93
N ASN A 163 -8.43 4.78 16.66
CA ASN A 163 -8.92 3.41 16.50
C ASN A 163 -9.72 3.27 15.21
N GLN A 164 -10.50 4.29 14.84
CA GLN A 164 -11.18 4.31 13.54
C GLN A 164 -10.17 4.32 12.39
N LEU A 165 -9.11 5.14 12.48
CA LEU A 165 -8.03 5.19 11.50
C LEU A 165 -7.31 3.84 11.40
N LEU A 166 -6.93 3.26 12.54
CA LEU A 166 -6.28 1.95 12.61
C LEU A 166 -7.17 0.85 12.00
N ASN A 167 -8.47 0.88 12.26
CA ASN A 167 -9.42 -0.07 11.66
C ASN A 167 -9.47 0.06 10.13
N LYS A 168 -9.55 1.29 9.60
CA LYS A 168 -9.50 1.53 8.14
C LYS A 168 -8.20 0.98 7.54
N GLU A 169 -7.06 1.27 8.16
CA GLU A 169 -5.76 0.76 7.70
C GLU A 169 -5.69 -0.76 7.77
N ASN A 170 -6.21 -1.37 8.83
CA ASN A 170 -6.27 -2.82 8.96
C ASN A 170 -7.12 -3.45 7.85
N GLU A 171 -8.32 -2.96 7.58
CA GLU A 171 -9.19 -3.49 6.52
C GLU A 171 -8.53 -3.41 5.13
N PHE A 172 -7.93 -2.27 4.81
CA PHE A 172 -7.16 -2.11 3.57
C PHE A 172 -6.05 -3.18 3.46
N ILE A 173 -5.22 -3.32 4.50
CA ILE A 173 -4.09 -4.26 4.46
C ILE A 173 -4.57 -5.72 4.42
N LYS A 174 -5.68 -6.06 5.09
CA LYS A 174 -6.29 -7.41 5.04
C LYS A 174 -6.67 -7.77 3.61
N VAL A 175 -7.39 -6.89 2.92
CA VAL A 175 -7.75 -7.07 1.50
C VAL A 175 -6.50 -7.29 0.65
N LEU A 176 -5.46 -6.48 0.89
CA LEU A 176 -4.22 -6.58 0.12
C LEU A 176 -3.44 -7.88 0.39
N LEU A 177 -3.34 -8.32 1.63
CA LEU A 177 -2.63 -9.55 2.02
C LEU A 177 -3.35 -10.81 1.55
N ASN A 178 -4.69 -10.79 1.55
CA ASN A 178 -5.48 -11.89 0.98
C ASN A 178 -5.26 -12.02 -0.53
N LYS A 179 -5.17 -10.90 -1.25
CA LYS A 179 -4.90 -10.89 -2.70
C LYS A 179 -3.43 -11.18 -3.03
N PHE A 180 -2.52 -10.75 -2.17
CA PHE A 180 -1.07 -10.87 -2.36
C PHE A 180 -0.38 -11.38 -1.08
N PRO A 181 -0.40 -12.70 -0.85
CA PRO A 181 0.33 -13.32 0.25
C PRO A 181 1.84 -13.00 0.16
N ARG A 182 2.56 -13.06 1.29
CA ARG A 182 3.98 -12.73 1.39
C ARG A 182 4.35 -11.31 0.96
N ASN A 183 3.42 -10.37 1.09
CA ASN A 183 3.70 -8.96 0.86
C ASN A 183 4.50 -8.34 2.03
N TYR A 184 5.82 -8.41 1.92
CA TYR A 184 6.75 -7.85 2.90
C TYR A 184 6.51 -6.37 3.21
N HIS A 185 6.14 -5.57 2.21
CA HIS A 185 5.94 -4.13 2.41
C HIS A 185 4.68 -3.83 3.22
N ALA A 186 3.59 -4.55 2.96
CA ALA A 186 2.36 -4.42 3.75
C ALA A 186 2.58 -4.80 5.22
N TRP A 187 3.31 -5.90 5.49
CA TRP A 187 3.66 -6.29 6.86
C TRP A 187 4.59 -5.30 7.55
N THR A 188 5.62 -4.83 6.84
CA THR A 188 6.55 -3.81 7.35
C THR A 188 5.80 -2.51 7.69
N TYR A 189 4.87 -2.11 6.82
CA TYR A 189 3.98 -0.99 7.06
C TYR A 189 3.17 -1.16 8.35
N LYS A 190 2.50 -2.31 8.56
CA LYS A 190 1.76 -2.59 9.80
C LYS A 190 2.64 -2.53 11.04
N ILE A 191 3.84 -3.12 10.97
CA ILE A 191 4.81 -3.09 12.08
C ILE A 191 5.16 -1.65 12.45
N ASN A 192 5.51 -0.83 11.46
CA ASN A 192 5.90 0.56 11.66
C ASN A 192 4.72 1.40 12.17
N LEU A 193 3.50 1.19 11.65
CA LEU A 193 2.30 1.87 12.13
C LEU A 193 2.07 1.58 13.61
N ILE A 194 2.06 0.30 14.02
CA ILE A 194 1.84 -0.07 15.41
C ILE A 194 2.93 0.49 16.33
N LYS A 195 4.21 0.41 15.93
CA LYS A 195 5.30 1.01 16.70
C LYS A 195 5.11 2.52 16.86
N ASN A 196 4.83 3.22 15.77
CA ASN A 196 4.59 4.66 15.81
C ASN A 196 3.44 5.02 16.76
N LEU A 197 2.34 4.26 16.73
CA LEU A 197 1.20 4.48 17.61
C LEU A 197 1.58 4.28 19.09
N VAL A 198 2.34 3.23 19.41
CA VAL A 198 2.78 2.93 20.78
C VAL A 198 3.83 3.93 21.28
N ASP A 199 4.82 4.25 20.46
CA ASP A 199 5.92 5.17 20.80
C ASP A 199 5.38 6.59 21.08
N ASN A 200 4.32 7.00 20.37
CA ASN A 200 3.60 8.25 20.63
C ASN A 200 2.45 8.12 21.65
N GLN A 201 2.38 6.99 22.37
CA GLN A 201 1.44 6.75 23.48
C GLN A 201 -0.04 6.86 23.11
N TYR A 202 -0.40 6.60 21.85
CA TYR A 202 -1.79 6.53 21.44
C TYR A 202 -2.48 5.31 22.07
N LYS A 203 -3.72 5.51 22.55
CA LYS A 203 -4.54 4.41 23.06
C LYS A 203 -5.14 3.62 21.90
N VAL A 204 -4.59 2.44 21.63
CA VAL A 204 -5.01 1.54 20.56
C VAL A 204 -5.66 0.27 21.12
N ASN A 205 -6.76 -0.15 20.52
CA ASN A 205 -7.36 -1.46 20.76
C ASN A 205 -6.81 -2.46 19.73
N LEU A 206 -6.06 -3.46 20.20
CA LEU A 206 -5.39 -4.45 19.35
C LEU A 206 -6.02 -5.85 19.43
N GLN A 207 -7.12 -6.02 20.19
CA GLN A 207 -7.69 -7.35 20.42
C GLN A 207 -8.15 -8.03 19.13
N SER A 208 -8.98 -7.34 18.34
CA SER A 208 -9.47 -7.85 17.06
C SER A 208 -8.34 -8.09 16.05
N GLU A 209 -7.28 -7.28 16.10
CA GLU A 209 -6.11 -7.44 15.26
C GLU A 209 -5.32 -8.71 15.63
N VAL A 210 -5.10 -8.96 16.92
CA VAL A 210 -4.47 -10.20 17.41
C VAL A 210 -5.24 -11.43 16.95
N GLU A 211 -6.56 -11.45 17.12
CA GLU A 211 -7.42 -12.56 16.72
C GLU A 211 -7.36 -12.81 15.21
N TRP A 212 -7.39 -11.73 14.42
CA TRP A 212 -7.27 -11.82 12.97
C TRP A 212 -5.90 -12.35 12.55
N VAL A 213 -4.79 -11.84 13.10
CA VAL A 213 -3.43 -12.29 12.74
C VAL A 213 -3.21 -13.74 13.15
N LYS A 214 -3.74 -14.18 14.31
CA LYS A 214 -3.73 -15.60 14.69
C LYS A 214 -4.43 -16.44 13.62
N THR A 215 -5.64 -16.06 13.22
CA THR A 215 -6.39 -16.77 12.17
C THR A 215 -5.63 -16.76 10.84
N TYR A 216 -5.02 -15.63 10.47
CA TYR A 216 -4.20 -15.52 9.27
C TYR A 216 -3.00 -16.47 9.32
N CYS A 217 -2.27 -16.50 10.43
CA CYS A 217 -1.13 -17.41 10.63
C CYS A 217 -1.54 -18.89 10.59
N GLN A 218 -2.73 -19.25 11.11
CA GLN A 218 -3.24 -20.62 11.01
C GLN A 218 -3.40 -21.06 9.57
N ASN A 219 -3.88 -20.18 8.70
CA ASN A 219 -4.08 -20.48 7.28
C ASN A 219 -2.80 -20.31 6.45
N ASN A 220 -1.78 -19.63 7.00
CA ASN A 220 -0.55 -19.26 6.31
C ASN A 220 0.69 -19.54 7.17
N VAL A 221 0.88 -20.79 7.62
CA VAL A 221 1.96 -21.17 8.55
C VAL A 221 3.39 -20.88 8.08
N HIS A 222 3.55 -20.67 6.78
CA HIS A 222 4.83 -20.32 6.15
C HIS A 222 5.08 -18.80 6.13
N GLU A 223 4.13 -17.96 6.53
CA GLU A 223 4.22 -16.50 6.45
C GLU A 223 5.06 -15.93 7.61
N TYR A 224 6.38 -15.83 7.40
CA TYR A 224 7.31 -15.30 8.40
C TYR A 224 6.91 -13.91 8.93
N SER A 225 6.52 -13.01 8.03
CA SER A 225 6.19 -11.63 8.38
C SER A 225 4.96 -11.52 9.29
N ALA A 226 3.97 -12.41 9.10
CA ALA A 226 2.78 -12.48 9.93
C ALA A 226 3.11 -12.91 11.37
N PHE A 227 3.92 -13.98 11.53
CA PHE A 227 4.37 -14.41 12.85
C PHE A 227 5.23 -13.36 13.56
N ASN A 228 6.10 -12.67 12.82
CA ASN A 228 6.89 -11.58 13.37
C ASN A 228 6.01 -10.41 13.85
N TYR A 229 4.95 -10.08 13.09
CA TYR A 229 3.98 -9.07 13.50
C TYR A 229 3.14 -9.51 14.70
N LEU A 230 2.70 -10.78 14.75
CA LEU A 230 2.02 -11.34 15.91
C LEU A 230 2.88 -11.25 17.18
N LEU A 231 4.17 -11.57 17.08
CA LEU A 231 5.11 -11.45 18.19
C LEU A 231 5.23 -10.01 18.70
N LEU A 232 5.23 -9.02 17.80
CA LEU A 232 5.19 -7.60 18.16
C LEU A 232 3.91 -7.26 18.95
N LEU A 233 2.75 -7.68 18.45
CA LEU A 233 1.47 -7.44 19.12
C LEU A 233 1.47 -8.04 20.53
N MET A 234 1.95 -9.28 20.69
CA MET A 234 2.03 -9.95 22.01
C MET A 234 2.89 -9.18 23.02
N LYS A 235 4.01 -8.60 22.57
CA LYS A 235 4.87 -7.76 23.41
C LYS A 235 4.17 -6.48 23.85
N ILE A 236 3.36 -5.87 22.98
CA ILE A 236 2.69 -4.59 23.23
C ILE A 236 1.46 -4.78 24.13
N THR A 237 0.64 -5.80 23.88
CA THR A 237 -0.58 -6.06 24.66
C THR A 237 -0.30 -6.71 26.01
N ASN A 238 0.97 -6.72 26.43
CA ASN A 238 1.45 -7.21 27.72
C ASN A 238 0.88 -8.59 28.10
N PHE A 239 0.90 -9.51 27.13
CA PHE A 239 0.71 -10.95 27.37
C PHE A 239 -0.63 -11.38 27.98
N GLN A 240 -1.70 -10.57 27.92
CA GLN A 240 -3.05 -11.02 28.30
C GLN A 240 -3.50 -12.33 27.60
N PHE A 241 -2.74 -12.78 26.60
CA PHE A 241 -2.99 -13.96 25.79
C PHE A 241 -1.84 -14.99 25.78
N SER A 242 -0.78 -14.90 26.61
CA SER A 242 0.48 -15.63 26.35
C SER A 242 0.42 -17.14 26.50
N GLU A 243 -0.07 -17.65 27.62
CA GLU A 243 -0.20 -19.11 27.83
C GLU A 243 -1.11 -19.73 26.77
N ASP A 244 -2.26 -19.10 26.50
CA ASP A 244 -3.19 -19.49 25.44
C ASP A 244 -2.53 -19.43 24.04
N THR A 245 -1.62 -18.49 23.81
CA THR A 245 -0.95 -18.31 22.52
C THR A 245 0.19 -19.31 22.32
N LEU A 246 0.99 -19.60 23.35
CA LEU A 246 2.02 -20.63 23.24
C LEU A 246 1.38 -22.00 23.03
N LEU A 247 0.34 -22.33 23.81
CA LEU A 247 -0.42 -23.56 23.63
C LEU A 247 -1.04 -23.64 22.22
N TRP A 248 -1.66 -22.56 21.75
CA TRP A 248 -2.18 -22.46 20.39
C TRP A 248 -1.09 -22.70 19.33
N ALA A 249 0.09 -22.11 19.47
CA ALA A 249 1.19 -22.26 18.52
C ALA A 249 1.74 -23.68 18.51
N GLN A 250 1.85 -24.33 19.67
CA GLN A 250 2.24 -25.73 19.81
C GLN A 250 1.21 -26.67 19.17
N GLN A 251 -0.08 -26.45 19.40
CA GLN A 251 -1.15 -27.23 18.76
C GLN A 251 -1.16 -27.05 17.24
N LEU A 252 -0.92 -25.82 16.77
CA LEU A 252 -0.78 -25.52 15.35
C LEU A 252 0.40 -26.27 14.73
N LYS A 253 1.53 -26.33 15.44
CA LYS A 253 2.72 -27.07 15.01
C LYS A 253 2.40 -28.56 14.87
N ILE A 254 1.82 -29.19 15.87
CA ILE A 254 1.44 -30.62 15.84
C ILE A 254 0.55 -30.91 14.63
N ARG A 255 -0.50 -30.10 14.44
CA ARG A 255 -1.44 -30.25 13.31
C ARG A 255 -0.73 -30.23 11.96
N TYR A 256 0.23 -29.33 11.77
CA TYR A 256 0.94 -29.24 10.51
C TYR A 256 2.03 -30.30 10.37
N GLU A 257 2.73 -30.65 11.45
CA GLU A 257 3.66 -31.79 11.45
C GLU A 257 2.94 -33.05 10.94
N ASP A 258 1.75 -33.36 11.46
CA ASP A 258 0.92 -34.49 11.00
C ASP A 258 0.61 -34.43 9.49
N LEU A 259 0.36 -33.25 8.94
CA LEU A 259 0.11 -33.06 7.50
C LEU A 259 1.36 -33.26 6.62
N TYR A 260 2.55 -33.13 7.20
CA TYR A 260 3.83 -33.21 6.50
C TYR A 260 4.54 -34.57 6.66
N ILE A 261 4.06 -35.45 7.55
CA ILE A 261 4.63 -36.79 7.82
C ILE A 261 4.80 -37.65 6.56
N ASP A 262 3.87 -37.56 5.60
CA ASP A 262 3.88 -38.38 4.37
C ASP A 262 4.51 -37.68 3.15
N GLN A 263 5.07 -36.47 3.31
CA GLN A 263 5.73 -35.77 2.21
C GLN A 263 7.19 -36.22 2.08
N ASN A 264 7.67 -36.37 0.85
CA ASN A 264 9.01 -36.88 0.54
C ASN A 264 10.09 -36.18 1.41
N PRO A 265 10.87 -36.90 2.23
CA PRO A 265 11.88 -36.32 3.12
C PRO A 265 13.05 -35.66 2.38
N LEU A 266 13.20 -35.90 1.08
CA LEU A 266 14.17 -35.22 0.20
C LEU A 266 13.62 -33.91 -0.38
N SER A 267 12.36 -33.57 -0.13
CA SER A 267 11.84 -32.27 -0.54
C SER A 267 12.35 -31.19 0.43
N GLU A 268 13.04 -30.16 -0.09
CA GLU A 268 13.42 -28.94 0.66
C GLU A 268 12.21 -28.26 1.35
N ILE A 269 11.02 -28.66 0.93
CA ILE A 269 9.68 -28.32 1.39
C ILE A 269 9.43 -28.77 2.85
N ASN A 270 10.07 -29.84 3.34
CA ASN A 270 9.58 -30.51 4.57
C ASN A 270 9.95 -29.81 5.90
N TYR A 271 11.15 -29.22 6.01
CA TYR A 271 11.57 -28.50 7.24
C TYR A 271 11.61 -26.98 7.11
N SER A 272 11.73 -26.44 5.89
CA SER A 272 11.75 -24.99 5.67
C SER A 272 10.39 -24.33 5.94
N GLN A 273 9.28 -25.07 5.76
CA GLN A 273 7.93 -24.52 5.81
C GLN A 273 7.44 -24.15 7.21
N LEU A 274 7.92 -24.84 8.26
CA LEU A 274 7.58 -24.53 9.65
C LEU A 274 8.62 -23.64 10.35
N GLN A 275 9.66 -23.16 9.64
CA GLN A 275 10.69 -22.31 10.25
C GLN A 275 10.11 -21.06 10.92
N SER A 276 9.13 -20.43 10.28
CA SER A 276 8.42 -19.26 10.82
C SER A 276 7.73 -19.56 12.14
N LEU A 277 6.94 -20.65 12.19
CA LEU A 277 6.22 -21.08 13.39
C LEU A 277 7.18 -21.55 14.49
N ASN A 278 8.20 -22.34 14.16
CA ASN A 278 9.20 -22.80 15.12
C ASN A 278 9.97 -21.64 15.75
N LYS A 279 10.38 -20.65 14.94
CA LYS A 279 11.04 -19.45 15.44
C LYS A 279 10.11 -18.61 16.32
N PHE A 280 8.83 -18.51 15.95
CA PHE A 280 7.83 -17.85 16.77
C PHE A 280 7.66 -18.52 18.15
N ILE A 281 7.52 -19.85 18.18
CA ILE A 281 7.43 -20.64 19.43
C ILE A 281 8.66 -20.40 20.30
N SER A 282 9.86 -20.53 19.74
CA SER A 282 11.12 -20.30 20.47
C SER A 282 11.16 -18.91 21.12
N LEU A 283 10.80 -17.87 20.36
CA LEU A 283 10.80 -16.50 20.86
C LEU A 283 9.72 -16.25 21.92
N LEU A 284 8.56 -16.90 21.82
CA LEU A 284 7.53 -16.84 22.87
C LEU A 284 8.02 -17.49 24.17
N THR A 285 8.60 -18.69 24.08
CA THR A 285 9.15 -19.39 25.26
C THR A 285 10.24 -18.58 25.95
N GLU A 286 11.14 -17.94 25.19
CA GLU A 286 12.14 -17.03 25.76
C GLU A 286 11.52 -15.82 26.47
N LEU A 287 10.42 -15.28 25.94
CA LEU A 287 9.74 -14.13 26.54
C LEU A 287 9.05 -14.51 27.86
N GLU A 288 8.38 -15.66 27.91
CA GLU A 288 7.78 -16.18 29.15
C GLU A 288 8.83 -16.44 30.23
N ALA A 289 9.94 -17.09 29.86
CA ALA A 289 11.04 -17.37 30.79
C ALA A 289 11.65 -16.08 31.38
N LYS A 290 11.75 -14.99 30.61
CA LYS A 290 12.25 -13.69 31.11
C LYS A 290 11.29 -13.02 32.09
N GLN A 291 10.01 -13.36 32.06
CA GLN A 291 9.00 -12.80 32.97
C GLN A 291 8.91 -13.57 34.29
N ALA A 292 9.03 -14.90 34.25
CA ALA A 292 9.07 -15.72 35.48
C ALA A 292 10.24 -15.37 36.41
N ASN A 293 11.25 -14.68 35.89
CA ASN A 293 12.45 -14.25 36.60
C ASN A 293 12.43 -12.76 37.04
N LYS A 294 11.33 -12.03 36.83
CA LYS A 294 11.14 -10.64 37.28
C LYS A 294 10.18 -10.59 38.47
#